data_AF-A0A1B7WIV0-F1
#
_entry.id   AF-A0A1B7WIV0-F1
#
_cell.length_a   1.000
_cell.length_b   1.000
_cell.length_c   1.000
_cell.angle_alpha   90.00
_cell.angle_beta   90.00
_cell.angle_gamma   90.00
#
_symmetry.space_group_name_H-M   'P 1'
#
loop_
_entity.id
_entity.type
_entity.pdbx_description
1 polymer ?
#
loop_
_entity_poly.entity_id
_entity_poly.type
_entity_poly.pdbx_seq_one_letter_code
_entity_poly.pdbx_strand_id
1 'polypeptide(L)'
;MLNNSSLSQTATKVVFIDASVSDYQTLQTGVIAGVKTVILSPNQNGIEEITGFLQQHPQVTTIHIVSHGSPGCLYLGNSQLNLENISKYAELLPHWQSENILLYGCNVAAGDAGEEFIRKLHEITNATISATATKTGNAALGGNWELEVNIPVTDVETFHGTSLHYLSDIVFGGETLNTYQGVFAPTLVGVWDFLSYANAVTVVGNYAYAVGDRLEIIDITNPANPIVKGSYDISDGQDVQIVGNYAYVAYGSGLQIIDISNPLTPTLKGNYNIFGLARGVQVVGNYAYVASGGSGLQIIDISNPLTPILKGNYNTSGLAEDVQVVGNYAYVADHYSGLQIIDISNPLTPTLKGNYNIFGLAEDVQVVGNYAYVAGNASGLQIIDISNPLTPTLKGDYHTSGWARGVQVVGNYAYVADDYSGLQIIDISNPLTPTLKGNYNTSGLAEDVQVVGNYAYVADDYSGLQIIDISNPLTPTLKGNYNTSGLAFGVQVVGNYAYVAESDSGLQIIDISNPLTPTLKGNYNTSGLAEDVQVVGNYAYVAD
;
A
#
# COMPACT_ATOMS: atom_id res chain seq x y z
N MET A 1 25.46 35.08 52.88
CA MET A 1 25.96 34.20 51.80
C MET A 1 24.79 33.38 51.32
N LEU A 2 24.29 33.70 50.12
CA LEU A 2 23.30 32.90 49.40
C LEU A 2 24.04 31.72 48.77
N ASN A 3 23.58 30.50 48.97
CA ASN A 3 23.99 29.36 48.15
C ASN A 3 22.75 28.72 47.56
N ASN A 4 22.69 28.79 46.23
CA ASN A 4 21.68 28.22 45.35
C ASN A 4 21.62 26.70 45.50
N SER A 5 20.46 26.19 45.92
CA SER A 5 20.02 24.84 45.59
C SER A 5 19.12 24.93 44.35
N SER A 6 19.72 24.92 43.16
CA SER A 6 18.98 24.58 41.94
C SER A 6 18.77 23.06 41.94
N LEU A 7 17.72 22.61 42.60
CA LEU A 7 17.18 21.26 42.43
C LEU A 7 16.81 21.13 40.95
N SER A 8 17.55 20.29 40.22
CA SER A 8 17.14 19.81 38.90
C SER A 8 15.79 19.11 39.08
N GLN A 9 14.72 19.76 38.61
CA GLN A 9 13.40 19.17 38.56
C GLN A 9 13.46 18.08 37.48
N THR A 10 13.66 16.82 37.88
CA THR A 10 13.60 15.69 36.95
C THR A 10 12.18 15.60 36.42
N ALA A 11 12.00 15.89 35.12
CA ALA A 11 10.70 15.84 34.47
C ALA A 11 10.12 14.42 34.54
N THR A 12 8.91 14.29 35.09
CA THR A 12 8.13 13.04 35.09
C THR A 12 7.27 12.89 33.84
N LYS A 13 7.23 13.92 32.98
CA LYS A 13 6.46 13.96 31.73
C LYS A 13 7.36 14.15 30.53
N VAL A 14 7.06 13.42 29.46
CA VAL A 14 7.73 13.56 28.17
C VAL A 14 6.70 13.71 27.07
N VAL A 15 7.00 14.55 26.07
CA VAL A 15 6.27 14.62 24.81
C VAL A 15 7.21 14.26 23.66
N PHE A 16 6.84 13.21 22.94
CA PHE A 16 7.41 12.84 21.66
C PHE A 16 6.60 13.51 20.56
N ILE A 17 7.26 14.28 19.70
CA ILE A 17 6.62 14.94 18.56
C ILE A 17 7.28 14.40 17.29
N ASP A 18 6.47 13.77 16.45
CA ASP A 18 6.92 13.28 15.16
C ASP A 18 7.17 14.45 14.21
N ALA A 19 8.35 14.49 13.61
CA ALA A 19 8.73 15.57 12.70
C ALA A 19 7.95 15.59 11.38
N SER A 20 7.19 14.53 11.05
CA SER A 20 6.28 14.50 9.89
C SER A 20 4.98 15.26 10.12
N VAL A 21 4.67 15.65 11.36
CA VAL A 21 3.51 16.49 11.68
C VAL A 21 3.74 17.92 11.17
N SER A 22 2.73 18.48 10.49
CA SER A 22 2.77 19.85 9.95
C SER A 22 3.14 20.87 11.03
N ASP A 23 4.08 21.78 10.78
CA ASP A 23 4.45 22.83 11.74
C ASP A 23 4.73 22.31 13.18
N TYR A 24 5.39 21.15 13.28
CA TYR A 24 5.76 20.56 14.58
C TYR A 24 6.59 21.52 15.45
N GLN A 25 7.29 22.50 14.86
CA GLN A 25 8.09 23.51 15.57
C GLN A 25 7.22 24.43 16.43
N THR A 26 6.02 24.78 15.98
CA THR A 26 5.04 25.52 16.79
C THR A 26 4.62 24.69 18.00
N LEU A 27 4.40 23.39 17.83
CA LEU A 27 4.08 22.47 18.93
C LEU A 27 5.27 22.34 19.89
N GLN A 28 6.48 22.13 19.38
CA GLN A 28 7.71 22.06 20.16
C GLN A 28 7.93 23.31 21.01
N THR A 29 7.73 24.50 20.44
CA THR A 29 7.89 25.78 21.14
C THR A 29 6.78 26.01 22.17
N GLY A 30 5.60 25.46 21.90
CA GLY A 30 4.43 25.53 22.77
C GLY A 30 4.44 24.57 23.95
N VAL A 31 5.43 23.70 24.08
CA VAL A 31 5.52 22.77 25.21
C VAL A 31 5.72 23.53 26.52
N ILE A 32 4.89 23.26 27.53
CA ILE A 32 4.94 23.95 28.82
C ILE A 32 6.20 23.59 29.62
N ALA A 33 6.60 24.48 30.53
CA ALA A 33 7.75 24.26 31.40
C ALA A 33 7.57 23.00 32.27
N GLY A 34 8.65 22.21 32.41
CA GLY A 34 8.66 20.98 33.22
C GLY A 34 8.35 19.70 32.44
N VAL A 35 7.99 19.79 31.16
CA VAL A 35 7.82 18.65 30.25
C VAL A 35 9.08 18.51 29.39
N LYS A 36 9.58 17.27 29.25
CA LYS A 36 10.71 16.98 28.37
C LYS A 36 10.19 16.77 26.94
N THR A 37 10.74 17.48 25.95
CA THR A 37 10.41 17.27 24.53
C THR A 37 11.45 16.40 23.84
N VAL A 38 10.99 15.47 23.02
CA VAL A 38 11.79 14.63 22.12
C VAL A 38 11.17 14.72 20.72
N ILE A 39 11.99 14.99 19.70
CA ILE A 39 11.54 15.01 18.31
C ILE A 39 11.92 13.67 17.67
N LEU A 40 10.94 12.96 17.10
CA LEU A 40 11.20 11.70 16.39
C LEU A 40 11.73 12.01 14.99
N SER A 41 12.72 11.24 14.57
CA SER A 41 13.32 11.40 13.26
C SER A 41 12.41 10.76 12.20
N PRO A 42 12.08 11.48 11.10
CA PRO A 42 11.23 10.92 10.05
C PRO A 42 11.88 9.71 9.35
N ASN A 43 13.20 9.55 9.48
CA ASN A 43 14.00 8.54 8.79
C ASN A 43 14.45 7.39 9.69
N GLN A 44 13.97 7.33 10.93
CA GLN A 44 14.31 6.27 11.89
C GLN A 44 13.04 5.58 12.36
N ASN A 45 13.19 4.37 12.89
CA ASN A 45 12.09 3.66 13.52
C ASN A 45 11.70 4.41 14.80
N GLY A 46 10.61 5.17 14.75
CA GLY A 46 10.16 5.99 15.88
C GLY A 46 9.80 5.15 17.11
N ILE A 47 9.42 3.88 16.94
CA ILE A 47 9.14 2.97 18.07
C ILE A 47 10.44 2.67 18.83
N GLU A 48 11.53 2.40 18.11
CA GLU A 48 12.86 2.18 18.69
C GLU A 48 13.41 3.45 19.35
N GLU A 49 13.21 4.63 18.75
CA GLU A 49 13.63 5.92 19.34
C GLU A 49 12.92 6.19 20.68
N ILE A 50 11.60 6.00 20.73
CA ILE A 50 10.82 6.14 21.97
C ILE A 50 11.31 5.13 23.01
N THR A 51 11.45 3.85 22.65
CA THR A 51 11.93 2.80 23.56
C THR A 51 13.31 3.13 24.12
N GLY A 52 14.25 3.52 23.27
CA GLY A 52 15.61 3.86 23.68
C GLY A 52 15.66 5.06 24.63
N PHE A 53 14.79 6.05 24.42
CA PHE A 53 14.66 7.17 25.35
C PHE A 53 14.12 6.73 26.71
N LEU A 54 13.02 5.97 26.74
CA LEU A 54 12.35 5.57 27.99
C LEU A 54 13.20 4.62 28.83
N GLN A 55 13.99 3.73 28.21
CA GLN A 55 14.97 2.88 28.92
C GLN A 55 16.01 3.70 29.71
N GLN A 56 16.36 4.90 29.24
CA GLN A 56 17.29 5.80 29.91
C GLN A 56 16.61 6.72 30.93
N HIS A 57 15.27 6.75 30.98
CA HIS A 57 14.48 7.68 31.79
C HIS A 57 13.35 6.95 32.54
N PRO A 58 13.66 5.98 33.44
CA PRO A 58 12.66 5.17 34.14
C PRO A 58 11.76 5.96 35.10
N GLN A 59 12.07 7.23 35.37
CA GLN A 59 11.26 8.14 36.19
C GLN A 59 10.08 8.77 35.44
N VAL A 60 9.95 8.55 34.13
CA VAL A 60 8.82 9.07 33.33
C VAL A 60 7.54 8.35 33.72
N THR A 61 6.53 9.11 34.16
CA THR A 61 5.20 8.60 34.53
C THR A 61 4.14 8.93 33.50
N THR A 62 4.34 9.97 32.68
CA THR A 62 3.38 10.40 31.65
C THR A 62 4.09 10.57 30.30
N ILE A 63 3.59 9.88 29.28
CA ILE A 63 4.10 9.93 27.91
C ILE A 63 3.05 10.61 27.03
N HIS A 64 3.44 11.60 26.24
CA HIS A 64 2.62 12.18 25.18
C HIS A 64 3.27 11.83 23.85
N ILE A 65 2.49 11.39 22.88
CA ILE A 65 2.94 11.10 21.51
C ILE A 65 2.10 11.93 20.56
N VAL A 66 2.75 12.80 19.79
CA VAL A 66 2.12 13.61 18.75
C VAL A 66 2.63 13.14 17.41
N SER A 67 1.74 12.61 16.57
CA SER A 67 2.10 12.06 15.28
C SER A 67 0.94 12.14 14.30
N HIS A 68 1.17 11.80 13.03
CA HIS A 68 0.03 11.37 12.20
C HIS A 68 -0.55 10.09 12.78
N GLY A 69 -1.81 9.83 12.45
CA GLY A 69 -2.50 8.62 12.87
C GLY A 69 -3.62 8.25 11.92
N SER A 70 -4.06 7.02 12.06
CA SER A 70 -5.33 6.52 11.53
C SER A 70 -5.93 5.53 12.51
N PRO A 71 -7.19 5.11 12.34
CA PRO A 71 -7.86 4.20 13.28
C PRO A 71 -7.10 2.92 13.63
N GLY A 72 -6.50 2.88 14.82
CA GLY A 72 -5.69 1.76 15.27
C GLY A 72 -4.27 1.73 14.71
N CYS A 73 -3.75 2.89 14.28
CA CYS A 73 -2.39 3.06 13.78
C CYS A 73 -1.79 4.41 14.21
N LEU A 74 -0.56 4.36 14.73
CA LEU A 74 0.32 5.51 14.89
C LEU A 74 1.44 5.44 13.86
N TYR A 75 1.73 6.57 13.22
CA TYR A 75 2.84 6.73 12.30
C TYR A 75 4.02 7.36 13.04
N LEU A 76 5.10 6.62 13.26
CA LEU A 76 6.22 7.01 14.13
C LEU A 76 7.55 6.91 13.39
N GLY A 77 8.10 8.05 12.98
CA GLY A 77 9.24 8.15 12.08
C GLY A 77 8.94 7.46 10.74
N ASN A 78 9.77 6.50 10.35
CA ASN A 78 9.54 5.64 9.18
C ASN A 78 8.83 4.32 9.50
N SER A 79 8.29 4.19 10.72
CA SER A 79 7.62 2.99 11.20
C SER A 79 6.13 3.23 11.46
N GLN A 80 5.39 2.14 11.59
CA GLN A 80 3.99 2.16 12.01
C GLN A 80 3.84 1.30 13.26
N LEU A 81 3.04 1.75 14.21
CA LEU A 81 2.57 0.94 15.32
C LEU A 81 1.06 0.75 15.16
N ASN A 82 0.63 -0.45 14.79
CA ASN A 82 -0.77 -0.74 14.47
C ASN A 82 -1.18 -2.16 14.90
N LEU A 83 -2.45 -2.52 14.73
CA LEU A 83 -2.98 -3.83 15.13
C LEU A 83 -2.29 -5.04 14.50
N GLU A 84 -1.79 -4.91 13.27
CA GLU A 84 -1.15 -6.00 12.53
C GLU A 84 0.27 -6.28 13.03
N ASN A 85 0.96 -5.24 13.52
CA ASN A 85 2.37 -5.32 13.85
C ASN A 85 2.70 -5.09 15.33
N ILE A 86 1.72 -4.70 16.18
CA ILE A 86 1.93 -4.45 17.60
C ILE A 86 2.58 -5.64 18.33
N SER A 87 2.26 -6.86 17.91
CA SER A 87 2.85 -8.10 18.43
C SER A 87 4.33 -8.27 18.07
N LYS A 88 4.79 -7.71 16.94
CA LYS A 88 6.20 -7.72 16.54
C LYS A 88 7.07 -6.89 17.48
N TYR A 89 6.47 -5.91 18.16
CA TYR A 89 7.15 -5.03 19.11
C TYR A 89 6.99 -5.47 20.56
N ALA A 90 6.63 -6.73 20.82
CA ALA A 90 6.45 -7.27 22.17
C ALA A 90 7.71 -7.20 23.05
N GLU A 91 8.91 -7.06 22.47
CA GLU A 91 10.15 -6.82 23.22
C GLU A 91 10.44 -5.33 23.47
N LEU A 92 9.87 -4.42 22.67
CA LEU A 92 10.14 -2.98 22.77
C LEU A 92 9.10 -2.23 23.60
N LEU A 93 7.81 -2.54 23.40
CA LEU A 93 6.69 -1.84 24.03
C LEU A 93 6.59 -2.02 25.55
N PRO A 94 7.02 -3.13 26.19
CA PRO A 94 7.05 -3.20 27.65
C PRO A 94 7.94 -2.12 28.29
N HIS A 95 8.92 -1.58 27.56
CA HIS A 95 9.72 -0.46 28.02
C HIS A 95 8.98 0.89 28.00
N TRP A 96 7.78 0.95 27.44
CA TRP A 96 6.91 2.12 27.46
C TRP A 96 6.02 2.17 28.71
N GLN A 97 6.22 1.25 29.65
CA GLN A 97 5.46 1.21 30.89
C GLN A 97 5.55 2.55 31.63
N SER A 98 4.38 3.18 31.81
CA SER A 98 4.18 4.46 32.48
C SER A 98 2.82 4.46 33.18
N GLU A 99 2.48 5.51 33.92
CA GLU A 99 1.13 5.66 34.45
C GLU A 99 0.13 6.01 33.32
N ASN A 100 0.55 6.86 32.39
CA ASN A 100 -0.31 7.37 31.32
C ASN A 100 0.45 7.49 29.97
N ILE A 101 -0.24 7.16 28.88
CA ILE A 101 0.19 7.41 27.49
C ILE A 101 -0.95 8.15 26.78
N LEU A 102 -0.65 9.36 26.28
CA LEU A 102 -1.59 10.22 25.59
C LEU A 102 -1.21 10.30 24.11
N LEU A 103 -2.11 9.89 23.24
CA LEU A 103 -1.90 9.75 21.80
C LEU A 103 -2.66 10.84 21.04
N TYR A 104 -1.91 11.80 20.51
CA TYR A 104 -2.41 12.85 19.63
C TYR A 104 -2.08 12.45 18.19
N GLY A 105 -2.99 11.72 17.55
CA GLY A 105 -2.87 11.35 16.15
C GLY A 105 -4.24 11.23 15.49
N CYS A 106 -4.39 11.71 14.27
CA CYS A 106 -5.69 11.81 13.62
C CYS A 106 -6.47 10.48 13.70
N ASN A 107 -7.62 10.48 14.36
CA ASN A 107 -8.52 9.33 14.47
C ASN A 107 -7.90 8.05 15.09
N VAL A 108 -6.77 8.08 15.82
CA VAL A 108 -6.08 6.88 16.32
C VAL A 108 -6.99 5.90 17.07
N ALA A 109 -7.93 6.40 17.87
CA ALA A 109 -8.88 5.59 18.63
C ALA A 109 -10.29 5.56 18.01
N ALA A 110 -10.45 5.96 16.75
CA ALA A 110 -11.76 5.95 16.12
C ALA A 110 -12.20 4.52 15.75
N GLY A 111 -13.45 4.18 16.06
CA GLY A 111 -14.07 2.91 15.70
C GLY A 111 -13.42 1.68 16.36
N ASP A 112 -13.93 0.50 16.00
CA ASP A 112 -13.55 -0.77 16.62
C ASP A 112 -12.03 -1.04 16.53
N ALA A 113 -11.41 -0.71 15.40
CA ALA A 113 -9.97 -0.88 15.20
C ALA A 113 -9.15 0.06 16.10
N GLY A 114 -9.58 1.31 16.26
CA GLY A 114 -8.93 2.27 17.13
C GLY A 114 -9.01 1.87 18.60
N GLU A 115 -10.20 1.49 19.07
CA GLU A 115 -10.41 1.01 20.45
C GLU A 115 -9.62 -0.27 20.74
N GLU A 116 -9.62 -1.23 19.80
CA GLU A 116 -8.83 -2.46 19.91
C GLU A 116 -7.34 -2.17 20.05
N PHE A 117 -6.83 -1.22 19.25
CA PHE A 117 -5.42 -0.86 19.24
C PHE A 117 -4.97 -0.28 20.58
N ILE A 118 -5.70 0.72 21.08
CA ILE A 118 -5.35 1.33 22.37
C ILE A 118 -5.55 0.36 23.53
N ARG A 119 -6.48 -0.61 23.42
CA ARG A 119 -6.65 -1.69 24.40
C ARG A 119 -5.45 -2.63 24.44
N LYS A 120 -4.96 -3.08 23.27
CA LYS A 120 -3.75 -3.90 23.20
C LYS A 120 -2.52 -3.13 23.70
N LEU A 121 -2.43 -1.84 23.39
CA LEU A 121 -1.34 -1.01 23.89
C LEU A 121 -1.39 -0.86 25.42
N HIS A 122 -2.58 -0.69 26.00
CA HIS A 122 -2.80 -0.74 27.46
C HIS A 122 -2.34 -2.08 28.04
N GLU A 123 -2.74 -3.21 27.46
CA GLU A 123 -2.38 -4.55 27.95
C GLU A 123 -0.86 -4.79 27.97
N ILE A 124 -0.13 -4.27 26.97
CA ILE A 124 1.32 -4.45 26.85
C ILE A 124 2.09 -3.51 27.78
N THR A 125 1.65 -2.25 27.88
CA THR A 125 2.38 -1.20 28.62
C THR A 125 1.91 -1.06 30.07
N ASN A 126 0.74 -1.57 30.41
CA ASN A 126 0.04 -1.38 31.68
C ASN A 126 -0.22 0.12 32.01
N ALA A 127 -0.18 1.01 31.02
CA ALA A 127 -0.46 2.43 31.17
C ALA A 127 -1.92 2.75 30.84
N THR A 128 -2.47 3.79 31.45
CA THR A 128 -3.75 4.36 31.00
C THR A 128 -3.53 5.02 29.63
N ILE A 129 -4.30 4.62 28.61
CA ILE A 129 -4.17 5.14 27.25
C ILE A 129 -5.31 6.12 26.98
N SER A 130 -4.98 7.36 26.65
CA SER A 130 -5.92 8.39 26.19
C SER A 130 -5.61 8.74 24.74
N ALA A 131 -6.57 8.72 23.84
CA ALA A 131 -6.31 8.87 22.42
C ALA A 131 -7.43 9.61 21.67
N THR A 132 -7.03 10.29 20.61
CA THR A 132 -7.91 11.02 19.68
C THR A 132 -8.75 10.06 18.82
N ALA A 133 -10.07 10.20 18.81
CA ALA A 133 -10.98 9.54 17.87
C ALA A 133 -11.46 10.47 16.75
N THR A 134 -11.10 11.74 16.78
CA THR A 134 -11.39 12.70 15.71
C THR A 134 -10.12 13.31 15.11
N LYS A 135 -10.28 14.22 14.15
CA LYS A 135 -9.14 14.94 13.56
C LYS A 135 -8.43 15.76 14.63
N THR A 136 -7.11 15.66 14.71
CA THR A 136 -6.31 16.44 15.66
C THR A 136 -5.79 17.73 15.01
N GLY A 137 -5.90 18.87 15.70
CA GLY A 137 -5.35 20.16 15.27
C GLY A 137 -6.37 21.30 15.22
N ASN A 138 -6.27 22.13 14.18
CA ASN A 138 -7.00 23.39 14.03
C ASN A 138 -8.53 23.20 13.93
N ALA A 139 -9.27 23.85 14.84
CA ALA A 139 -10.73 23.87 14.89
C ALA A 139 -11.41 24.43 13.63
N ALA A 140 -10.81 25.42 12.98
CA ALA A 140 -11.33 25.98 11.73
C ALA A 140 -11.25 24.98 10.55
N LEU A 141 -10.36 23.98 10.65
CA LEU A 141 -10.20 22.90 9.67
C LEU A 141 -10.88 21.60 10.13
N GLY A 142 -11.72 21.68 11.17
CA GLY A 142 -12.48 20.55 11.71
C GLY A 142 -11.69 19.61 12.64
N GLY A 143 -10.51 20.04 13.11
CA GLY A 143 -9.73 19.32 14.11
C GLY A 143 -9.98 19.82 15.54
N ASN A 144 -9.51 19.08 16.55
CA ASN A 144 -9.44 19.56 17.93
C ASN A 144 -8.24 18.90 18.65
N TRP A 145 -8.11 19.09 19.96
CA TRP A 145 -7.03 18.51 20.77
C TRP A 145 -7.56 17.60 21.89
N GLU A 146 -8.79 17.12 21.73
CA GLU A 146 -9.48 16.29 22.71
C GLU A 146 -9.00 14.83 22.58
N LEU A 147 -8.92 14.12 23.71
CA LEU A 147 -8.61 12.69 23.75
C LEU A 147 -9.90 11.95 24.08
N GLU A 148 -10.67 11.66 23.04
CA GLU A 148 -12.03 11.18 23.18
C GLU A 148 -12.13 9.77 23.79
N VAL A 149 -11.09 8.95 23.66
CA VAL A 149 -11.15 7.56 24.12
C VAL A 149 -10.10 7.31 25.19
N ASN A 150 -10.49 6.63 26.27
CA ASN A 150 -9.66 6.38 27.44
C ASN A 150 -9.77 4.91 27.87
N ILE A 151 -8.64 4.22 28.06
CA ILE A 151 -8.57 2.82 28.52
C ILE A 151 -7.60 2.72 29.71
N PRO A 152 -7.98 2.06 30.83
CA PRO A 152 -9.27 1.40 31.06
C PRO A 152 -10.39 2.42 31.26
N VAL A 153 -11.61 2.06 30.85
CA VAL A 153 -12.80 2.90 31.09
C VAL A 153 -13.05 2.94 32.60
N THR A 154 -12.84 4.09 33.22
CA THR A 154 -13.21 4.30 34.63
C THR A 154 -14.66 4.76 34.70
N ASP A 155 -15.50 4.07 35.49
CA ASP A 155 -16.93 4.33 35.69
C ASP A 155 -17.18 5.72 36.33
N VAL A 156 -17.05 6.79 35.55
CA VAL A 156 -17.57 8.11 35.87
C VAL A 156 -18.25 8.68 34.62
N GLU A 157 -19.55 8.89 34.79
CA GLU A 157 -20.57 9.38 33.87
C GLU A 157 -20.11 10.29 32.71
N THR A 158 -20.61 9.93 31.52
CA THR A 158 -20.96 10.80 30.38
C THR A 158 -19.86 11.54 29.64
N PHE A 159 -19.52 10.97 28.49
CA PHE A 159 -18.83 11.61 27.38
C PHE A 159 -19.71 12.68 26.73
N HIS A 160 -19.38 13.96 26.96
CA HIS A 160 -19.72 15.06 26.07
C HIS A 160 -18.48 15.97 25.96
N GLY A 161 -18.08 16.27 24.74
CA GLY A 161 -16.89 17.06 24.42
C GLY A 161 -16.77 18.37 25.22
N THR A 162 -15.53 18.78 25.38
CA THR A 162 -15.00 19.95 26.10
C THR A 162 -15.05 19.92 27.63
N SER A 163 -13.90 19.62 28.25
CA SER A 163 -13.18 20.58 29.12
C SER A 163 -12.01 19.89 29.83
N LEU A 164 -10.77 20.31 29.51
CA LEU A 164 -9.78 20.94 30.41
C LEU A 164 -9.71 20.54 31.91
N HIS A 165 -10.30 19.45 32.37
CA HIS A 165 -10.43 19.14 33.79
C HIS A 165 -9.27 18.34 34.39
N TYR A 166 -8.33 17.89 33.55
CA TYR A 166 -6.97 17.49 33.95
C TYR A 166 -5.95 18.42 33.28
N LEU A 167 -6.00 19.72 33.60
CA LEU A 167 -4.94 20.68 33.27
C LEU A 167 -3.54 20.23 33.72
N SER A 168 -3.43 19.22 34.60
CA SER A 168 -2.17 18.61 34.94
C SER A 168 -1.47 17.98 33.74
N ASP A 169 -2.21 17.41 32.78
CA ASP A 169 -1.64 16.54 31.73
C ASP A 169 -1.62 17.17 30.34
N ILE A 170 -2.05 18.41 30.16
CA ILE A 170 -1.83 19.10 28.88
C ILE A 170 -0.37 19.53 28.80
N VAL A 171 0.33 19.11 27.74
CA VAL A 171 1.75 19.46 27.52
C VAL A 171 1.95 20.72 26.68
N PHE A 172 0.89 21.29 26.09
CA PHE A 172 0.95 22.48 25.25
C PHE A 172 0.23 23.68 25.88
N GLY A 173 0.79 24.88 25.72
CA GLY A 173 0.13 26.12 26.13
C GLY A 173 -1.18 26.35 25.36
N GLY A 174 -2.19 26.92 26.02
CA GLY A 174 -3.50 27.18 25.39
C GLY A 174 -3.42 28.12 24.17
N GLU A 175 -2.45 29.04 24.14
CA GLU A 175 -2.19 29.86 22.96
C GLU A 175 -1.75 29.00 21.77
N THR A 176 -0.76 28.12 21.95
CA THR A 176 -0.28 27.19 20.92
C THR A 176 -1.40 26.36 20.32
N LEU A 177 -2.25 25.75 21.16
CA LEU A 177 -3.35 24.91 20.69
C LEU A 177 -4.39 25.72 19.88
N ASN A 178 -4.63 26.97 20.26
CA ASN A 178 -5.56 27.87 19.57
C ASN A 178 -4.98 28.47 18.28
N THR A 179 -3.66 28.65 18.19
CA THR A 179 -3.01 29.28 17.04
C THR A 179 -2.41 28.28 16.05
N TYR A 180 -2.29 26.99 16.43
CA TYR A 180 -1.76 25.97 15.54
C TYR A 180 -2.64 25.84 14.29
N GLN A 181 -2.03 26.06 13.13
CA GLN A 181 -2.76 26.16 11.86
C GLN A 181 -2.99 24.81 11.18
N GLY A 182 -2.21 23.78 11.55
CA GLY A 182 -2.25 22.47 10.92
C GLY A 182 -3.44 21.60 11.34
N VAL A 183 -3.74 20.61 10.51
CA VAL A 183 -4.49 19.40 10.86
C VAL A 183 -3.67 18.22 10.33
N PHE A 184 -3.71 17.08 11.03
CA PHE A 184 -2.95 15.89 10.63
C PHE A 184 -3.65 15.20 9.44
N ALA A 185 -3.64 15.83 8.26
CA ALA A 185 -4.25 15.37 7.00
C ALA A 185 -3.17 15.00 5.97
N PRO A 186 -3.49 14.19 4.94
CA PRO A 186 -2.58 13.93 3.83
C PRO A 186 -2.23 15.26 3.20
N THR A 187 -0.95 15.55 3.15
CA THR A 187 -0.42 16.69 2.45
C THR A 187 0.39 16.14 1.30
N LEU A 188 0.31 16.79 0.15
CA LEU A 188 1.28 16.57 -0.90
C LEU A 188 2.65 16.88 -0.31
N VAL A 189 3.37 15.81 -0.01
CA VAL A 189 4.72 15.90 0.53
C VAL A 189 5.70 16.17 -0.62
N GLY A 190 5.37 15.79 -1.85
CA GLY A 190 5.99 16.38 -3.03
C GLY A 190 5.35 15.95 -4.33
N VAL A 191 5.45 16.83 -5.33
CA VAL A 191 5.05 16.58 -6.71
C VAL A 191 6.26 16.13 -7.48
N TRP A 192 6.05 15.17 -8.36
CA TRP A 192 7.01 14.84 -9.36
C TRP A 192 6.34 14.82 -10.74
N ASP A 193 6.48 15.91 -11.50
CA ASP A 193 5.78 16.17 -12.78
C ASP A 193 6.81 16.43 -13.88
N PHE A 194 7.64 15.42 -14.13
CA PHE A 194 8.67 15.44 -15.19
C PHE A 194 8.46 14.35 -16.24
N LEU A 195 7.67 13.32 -15.93
CA LEU A 195 7.16 12.38 -16.92
C LEU A 195 6.01 13.04 -17.67
N SER A 196 5.95 12.81 -18.97
CA SER A 196 4.78 13.22 -19.76
C SER A 196 3.60 12.25 -19.54
N TYR A 197 3.92 11.00 -19.18
CA TYR A 197 3.02 9.91 -18.85
C TYR A 197 3.78 8.92 -17.96
N ALA A 198 3.17 8.42 -16.88
CA ALA A 198 3.69 7.31 -16.10
C ALA A 198 2.66 6.15 -16.03
N ASN A 199 3.13 4.92 -16.23
CA ASN A 199 2.28 3.72 -16.28
C ASN A 199 2.44 2.82 -15.06
N ALA A 200 3.60 2.84 -14.40
CA ALA A 200 3.84 2.01 -13.22
C ALA A 200 4.78 2.69 -12.23
N VAL A 201 4.57 2.38 -10.94
CA VAL A 201 5.45 2.86 -9.87
C VAL A 201 5.79 1.73 -8.91
N THR A 202 7.08 1.66 -8.57
CA THR A 202 7.54 0.71 -7.55
C THR A 202 8.48 1.37 -6.55
N VAL A 203 8.48 0.88 -5.32
CA VAL A 203 9.17 1.48 -4.18
C VAL A 203 10.03 0.41 -3.52
N VAL A 204 11.34 0.68 -3.46
CA VAL A 204 12.30 -0.21 -2.81
C VAL A 204 13.25 0.62 -1.94
N GLY A 205 13.18 0.38 -0.63
CA GLY A 205 13.94 1.14 0.36
C GLY A 205 13.52 2.61 0.38
N ASN A 206 14.50 3.52 0.20
CA ASN A 206 14.28 4.97 0.22
C ASN A 206 14.09 5.57 -1.19
N TYR A 207 13.74 4.75 -2.17
CA TYR A 207 13.56 5.20 -3.55
C TYR A 207 12.22 4.77 -4.10
N ALA A 208 11.54 5.71 -4.76
CA ALA A 208 10.46 5.43 -5.69
C ALA A 208 11.02 5.44 -7.11
N TYR A 209 10.50 4.53 -7.93
CA TYR A 209 10.87 4.32 -9.32
C TYR A 209 9.59 4.38 -10.15
N ALA A 210 9.38 5.51 -10.81
CA ALA A 210 8.26 5.70 -11.71
C ALA A 210 8.71 5.49 -13.15
N VAL A 211 7.87 4.87 -13.96
CA VAL A 211 8.20 4.54 -15.35
C VAL A 211 7.11 4.99 -16.32
N GLY A 212 7.55 5.52 -17.46
CA GLY A 212 6.70 5.92 -18.58
C GLY A 212 7.57 6.43 -19.73
N ASP A 213 7.51 7.70 -20.11
CA ASP A 213 8.46 8.25 -21.11
C ASP A 213 9.92 8.25 -20.61
N ARG A 214 10.13 8.18 -19.29
CA ARG A 214 11.43 8.00 -18.63
C ARG A 214 11.31 6.97 -17.50
N LEU A 215 12.44 6.51 -16.98
CA LEU A 215 12.56 6.02 -15.61
C LEU A 215 13.05 7.17 -14.76
N GLU A 216 12.39 7.40 -13.64
CA GLU A 216 12.78 8.43 -12.69
C GLU A 216 13.08 7.81 -11.33
N ILE A 217 14.23 8.20 -10.77
CA ILE A 217 14.70 7.70 -9.47
C ILE A 217 14.57 8.82 -8.48
N ILE A 218 13.57 8.66 -7.62
CA ILE A 218 13.11 9.68 -6.71
C ILE A 218 13.59 9.28 -5.31
N ASP A 219 14.52 10.04 -4.73
CA ASP A 219 14.90 9.88 -3.33
C ASP A 219 13.76 10.37 -2.45
N ILE A 220 13.14 9.39 -1.79
CA ILE A 220 12.00 9.53 -0.90
C ILE A 220 12.45 9.32 0.55
N THR A 221 13.74 9.53 0.85
CA THR A 221 14.22 9.56 2.25
C THR A 221 13.51 10.67 3.01
N ASN A 222 13.26 11.81 2.36
CA ASN A 222 12.34 12.81 2.85
C ASN A 222 11.22 13.02 1.82
N PRO A 223 10.09 12.34 1.95
CA PRO A 223 9.02 12.48 0.98
C PRO A 223 8.38 13.87 0.98
N ALA A 224 8.61 14.70 2.01
CA ALA A 224 8.21 16.12 2.05
C ALA A 224 9.05 17.03 1.14
N ASN A 225 10.11 16.47 0.56
CA ASN A 225 10.93 17.12 -0.43
C ASN A 225 11.59 16.01 -1.27
N PRO A 226 10.83 15.29 -2.10
CA PRO A 226 11.37 14.23 -2.92
C PRO A 226 12.39 14.86 -3.87
N ILE A 227 13.55 14.23 -3.98
CA ILE A 227 14.63 14.74 -4.81
C ILE A 227 14.86 13.72 -5.91
N VAL A 228 14.63 14.10 -7.17
CA VAL A 228 15.18 13.27 -8.24
C VAL A 228 16.67 13.27 -8.12
N LYS A 229 17.18 12.06 -7.93
CA LYS A 229 18.59 11.82 -8.04
C LYS A 229 18.95 11.84 -9.51
N GLY A 230 18.19 11.14 -10.34
CA GLY A 230 18.43 11.07 -11.76
C GLY A 230 17.28 10.41 -12.49
N SER A 231 17.34 10.51 -13.81
CA SER A 231 16.36 9.91 -14.70
C SER A 231 17.04 9.38 -15.95
N TYR A 232 16.35 8.49 -16.64
CA TYR A 232 16.82 7.83 -17.84
C TYR A 232 15.70 7.79 -18.88
N ASP A 233 15.96 8.18 -20.12
CA ASP A 233 14.95 8.23 -21.19
C ASP A 233 14.59 6.82 -21.69
N ILE A 234 13.31 6.46 -21.63
CA ILE A 234 12.81 5.13 -22.00
C ILE A 234 11.88 5.19 -23.22
N SER A 235 11.18 6.31 -23.38
CA SER A 235 10.14 6.64 -24.37
C SER A 235 8.77 5.97 -24.20
N ASP A 236 8.69 4.76 -23.62
CA ASP A 236 7.42 4.03 -23.47
C ASP A 236 7.55 2.86 -22.46
N GLY A 237 7.89 3.15 -21.20
CA GLY A 237 7.94 2.16 -20.13
C GLY A 237 6.54 1.78 -19.64
N GLN A 238 6.28 0.48 -19.52
CA GLN A 238 4.97 -0.10 -19.22
C GLN A 238 4.93 -0.72 -17.82
N ASP A 239 6.02 -1.36 -17.41
CA ASP A 239 6.15 -1.99 -16.11
C ASP A 239 7.62 -1.96 -15.65
N VAL A 240 7.84 -1.98 -14.34
CA VAL A 240 9.15 -1.90 -13.71
C VAL A 240 9.26 -2.80 -12.48
N GLN A 241 10.34 -3.59 -12.45
CA GLN A 241 10.76 -4.28 -11.23
C GLN A 241 12.18 -3.88 -10.83
N ILE A 242 12.36 -3.66 -9.52
CA ILE A 242 13.67 -3.34 -8.94
C ILE A 242 14.25 -4.56 -8.25
N VAL A 243 15.45 -4.97 -8.67
CA VAL A 243 16.20 -6.06 -8.02
C VAL A 243 17.64 -5.64 -7.82
N GLY A 244 18.02 -5.45 -6.55
CA GLY A 244 19.34 -4.98 -6.17
C GLY A 244 19.64 -3.59 -6.72
N ASN A 245 20.69 -3.47 -7.54
CA ASN A 245 21.16 -2.20 -8.11
C ASN A 245 20.63 -1.93 -9.52
N TYR A 246 19.58 -2.65 -9.95
CA TYR A 246 19.06 -2.55 -11.31
C TYR A 246 17.56 -2.34 -11.32
N ALA A 247 17.13 -1.42 -12.18
CA ALA A 247 15.75 -1.31 -12.62
C ALA A 247 15.60 -2.07 -13.94
N TYR A 248 14.64 -3.00 -13.97
CA TYR A 248 14.29 -3.80 -15.13
C TYR A 248 12.96 -3.29 -15.65
N VAL A 249 13.02 -2.62 -16.79
CA VAL A 249 11.87 -1.91 -17.35
C VAL A 249 11.41 -2.63 -18.61
N ALA A 250 10.17 -3.14 -18.57
CA ALA A 250 9.42 -3.46 -19.78
C ALA A 250 9.07 -2.14 -20.48
N TYR A 251 9.47 -2.01 -21.73
CA TYR A 251 9.14 -0.84 -22.53
C TYR A 251 8.71 -1.25 -23.94
N GLY A 252 8.04 -0.36 -24.68
CA GLY A 252 7.41 -0.66 -25.97
C GLY A 252 8.29 -1.33 -27.05
N SER A 253 9.61 -1.43 -26.85
CA SER A 253 10.53 -2.17 -27.73
C SER A 253 11.36 -3.26 -27.03
N GLY A 254 11.10 -3.61 -25.77
CA GLY A 254 11.74 -4.75 -25.10
C GLY A 254 12.03 -4.56 -23.61
N LEU A 255 13.27 -4.87 -23.21
CA LEU A 255 13.75 -4.71 -21.83
C LEU A 255 14.92 -3.72 -21.77
N GLN A 256 14.81 -2.71 -20.90
CA GLN A 256 15.97 -1.90 -20.49
C GLN A 256 16.43 -2.31 -19.09
N ILE A 257 17.75 -2.41 -18.92
CA ILE A 257 18.40 -2.65 -17.64
C ILE A 257 19.17 -1.39 -17.30
N ILE A 258 18.66 -0.67 -16.31
CA ILE A 258 19.20 0.62 -15.93
C ILE A 258 19.96 0.40 -14.62
N ASP A 259 21.26 0.73 -14.65
CA ASP A 259 22.12 0.71 -13.46
C ASP A 259 21.74 1.88 -12.57
N ILE A 260 21.13 1.55 -11.43
CA ILE A 260 20.67 2.51 -10.43
C ILE A 260 21.59 2.52 -9.19
N SER A 261 22.78 1.89 -9.26
CA SER A 261 23.76 1.90 -8.16
C SER A 261 24.23 3.31 -7.82
N ASN A 262 24.34 4.18 -8.83
CA ASN A 262 24.41 5.61 -8.63
C ASN A 262 23.10 6.23 -9.10
N PRO A 263 22.15 6.51 -8.17
CA PRO A 263 20.86 7.06 -8.55
C PRO A 263 20.98 8.46 -9.16
N LEU A 264 22.13 9.16 -9.01
CA LEU A 264 22.36 10.48 -9.62
C LEU A 264 22.61 10.43 -11.12
N THR A 265 23.11 9.29 -11.60
CA THR A 265 23.48 9.10 -12.99
C THR A 265 23.04 7.70 -13.38
N PRO A 266 21.72 7.44 -13.45
CA PRO A 266 21.26 6.18 -13.97
C PRO A 266 21.77 6.05 -15.38
N THR A 267 22.39 4.92 -15.64
CA THR A 267 22.95 4.64 -16.96
C THR A 267 22.32 3.40 -17.48
N LEU A 268 22.03 3.40 -18.78
CA LEU A 268 21.73 2.15 -19.46
C LEU A 268 22.91 1.21 -19.25
N LYS A 269 22.68 0.15 -18.48
CA LYS A 269 23.67 -0.90 -18.36
C LYS A 269 23.64 -1.73 -19.64
N GLY A 270 22.43 -2.10 -20.03
CA GLY A 270 22.18 -2.84 -21.24
C GLY A 270 20.71 -2.72 -21.63
N ASN A 271 20.42 -3.03 -22.88
CA ASN A 271 19.07 -3.17 -23.38
C ASN A 271 19.00 -4.44 -24.20
N TYR A 272 17.80 -4.99 -24.27
CA TYR A 272 17.47 -6.05 -25.19
C TYR A 272 16.20 -5.68 -25.94
N ASN A 273 16.36 -5.41 -27.24
CA ASN A 273 15.23 -5.13 -28.11
C ASN A 273 14.46 -6.41 -28.42
N ILE A 274 13.16 -6.38 -28.16
CA ILE A 274 12.21 -7.44 -28.45
C ILE A 274 11.35 -6.99 -29.64
N PHE A 275 10.92 -7.94 -30.47
CA PHE A 275 9.98 -7.67 -31.56
C PHE A 275 8.53 -7.68 -31.05
N GLY A 276 8.09 -6.66 -30.32
CA GLY A 276 6.72 -6.59 -29.80
C GLY A 276 6.58 -5.53 -28.72
N LEU A 277 5.37 -5.43 -28.15
CA LEU A 277 5.07 -4.55 -27.03
C LEU A 277 5.31 -5.32 -25.73
N ALA A 278 6.28 -4.89 -24.92
CA ALA A 278 6.45 -5.43 -23.58
C ALA A 278 5.36 -4.87 -22.66
N ARG A 279 4.72 -5.74 -21.87
CA ARG A 279 3.59 -5.40 -21.00
C ARG A 279 3.95 -5.60 -19.53
N GLY A 280 4.21 -6.84 -19.13
CA GLY A 280 4.68 -7.18 -17.79
C GLY A 280 6.14 -7.65 -17.77
N VAL A 281 6.82 -7.42 -16.64
CA VAL A 281 8.15 -7.97 -16.37
C VAL A 281 8.22 -8.58 -14.97
N GLN A 282 8.77 -9.79 -14.90
CA GLN A 282 9.18 -10.38 -13.64
C GLN A 282 10.63 -10.87 -13.69
N VAL A 283 11.38 -10.57 -12.65
CA VAL A 283 12.79 -10.89 -12.46
C VAL A 283 12.90 -11.96 -11.37
N VAL A 284 13.47 -13.10 -11.74
CA VAL A 284 13.73 -14.21 -10.82
C VAL A 284 15.15 -14.70 -11.02
N GLY A 285 16.00 -14.50 -10.01
CA GLY A 285 17.42 -14.85 -10.07
C GLY A 285 18.15 -14.07 -11.15
N ASN A 286 18.73 -14.78 -12.12
CA ASN A 286 19.53 -14.20 -13.21
C ASN A 286 18.75 -13.98 -14.51
N TYR A 287 17.41 -14.02 -14.46
CA TYR A 287 16.58 -13.91 -15.64
C TYR A 287 15.49 -12.86 -15.46
N ALA A 288 15.26 -12.08 -16.50
CA ALA A 288 14.06 -11.27 -16.67
C ALA A 288 13.13 -12.00 -17.64
N TYR A 289 11.88 -12.17 -17.22
CA TYR A 289 10.79 -12.81 -17.94
C TYR A 289 9.84 -11.70 -18.36
N VAL A 290 9.72 -11.48 -19.67
CA VAL A 290 8.96 -10.35 -20.22
C VAL A 290 7.80 -10.88 -21.04
N ALA A 291 6.58 -10.51 -20.64
CA ALA A 291 5.37 -10.68 -21.44
C ALA A 291 5.43 -9.66 -22.59
N SER A 292 5.65 -10.13 -23.82
CA SER A 292 6.02 -9.29 -24.96
C SER A 292 4.95 -9.23 -26.05
N GLY A 293 3.67 -9.23 -25.66
CA GLY A 293 2.55 -9.20 -26.61
C GLY A 293 2.68 -10.31 -27.64
N GLY A 294 2.64 -9.96 -28.93
CA GLY A 294 2.72 -10.92 -30.04
C GLY A 294 4.06 -11.65 -30.22
N SER A 295 5.08 -11.34 -29.41
CA SER A 295 6.33 -12.11 -29.33
C SER A 295 6.31 -13.18 -28.23
N GLY A 296 5.24 -13.25 -27.43
CA GLY A 296 5.11 -14.17 -26.31
C GLY A 296 6.11 -13.92 -25.19
N LEU A 297 6.65 -15.00 -24.63
CA LEU A 297 7.59 -14.94 -23.50
C LEU A 297 9.02 -14.76 -23.99
N GLN A 298 9.67 -13.70 -23.53
CA GLN A 298 11.10 -13.51 -23.72
C GLN A 298 11.84 -13.77 -22.40
N ILE A 299 12.90 -14.58 -22.45
CA ILE A 299 13.74 -14.90 -21.31
C ILE A 299 15.11 -14.32 -21.55
N ILE A 300 15.41 -13.26 -20.82
CA ILE A 300 16.61 -12.48 -21.02
C ILE A 300 17.58 -12.83 -19.89
N ASP A 301 18.77 -13.30 -20.26
CA ASP A 301 19.86 -13.55 -19.31
C ASP A 301 20.43 -12.21 -18.89
N ILE A 302 20.22 -11.90 -17.62
CA ILE A 302 20.67 -10.66 -16.98
C ILE A 302 21.87 -10.92 -16.06
N SER A 303 22.52 -12.09 -16.15
CA SER A 303 23.74 -12.41 -15.38
C SER A 303 24.87 -11.41 -15.68
N ASN A 304 24.94 -10.92 -16.93
CA ASN A 304 25.74 -9.77 -17.28
C ASN A 304 24.82 -8.64 -17.77
N PRO A 305 24.48 -7.67 -16.90
CA PRO A 305 23.55 -6.61 -17.25
C PRO A 305 24.11 -5.65 -18.32
N LEU A 306 25.42 -5.71 -18.65
CA LEU A 306 26.02 -4.93 -19.75
C LEU A 306 25.65 -5.47 -21.13
N THR A 307 25.43 -6.77 -21.19
CA THR A 307 25.16 -7.48 -22.43
C THR A 307 24.03 -8.45 -22.14
N PRO A 308 22.82 -7.95 -21.84
CA PRO A 308 21.68 -8.82 -21.73
C PRO A 308 21.53 -9.53 -23.07
N ILE A 309 21.49 -10.84 -23.00
CA ILE A 309 21.31 -11.67 -24.18
C ILE A 309 20.00 -12.39 -24.02
N LEU A 310 19.28 -12.53 -25.13
CA LEU A 310 18.20 -13.50 -25.17
C LEU A 310 18.77 -14.86 -24.81
N LYS A 311 18.36 -15.38 -23.65
CA LYS A 311 18.71 -16.74 -23.29
C LYS A 311 17.90 -17.68 -24.15
N GLY A 312 16.61 -17.40 -24.21
CA GLY A 312 15.63 -18.13 -24.99
C GLY A 312 14.37 -17.30 -25.09
N ASN A 313 13.52 -17.70 -26.00
CA ASN A 313 12.18 -17.15 -26.14
C ASN A 313 11.23 -18.29 -26.42
N TYR A 314 9.98 -18.09 -26.06
CA TYR A 314 8.91 -18.91 -26.52
C TYR A 314 7.85 -17.99 -27.14
N ASN A 315 7.77 -18.03 -28.47
CA ASN A 315 6.71 -17.35 -29.19
C ASN A 315 5.39 -18.06 -28.91
N THR A 316 4.59 -17.46 -28.05
CA THR A 316 3.23 -17.91 -27.77
C THR A 316 2.34 -17.60 -28.98
N SER A 317 1.14 -18.18 -29.04
CA SER A 317 0.26 -17.99 -30.20
C SER A 317 -0.62 -16.74 -30.10
N GLY A 318 -0.63 -16.04 -28.96
CA GLY A 318 -1.50 -14.92 -28.64
C GLY A 318 -0.75 -13.62 -28.36
N LEU A 319 -1.27 -12.83 -27.43
CA LEU A 319 -0.60 -11.64 -26.90
C LEU A 319 -0.31 -11.87 -25.43
N ALA A 320 0.96 -11.95 -25.07
CA ALA A 320 1.36 -12.04 -23.68
C ALA A 320 1.12 -10.68 -23.00
N GLU A 321 0.11 -10.63 -22.13
CA GLU A 321 -0.26 -9.43 -21.36
C GLU A 321 0.42 -9.44 -19.99
N ASP A 322 0.38 -10.56 -19.27
CA ASP A 322 1.00 -10.71 -17.96
C ASP A 322 1.81 -12.02 -17.82
N VAL A 323 2.77 -12.01 -16.90
CA VAL A 323 3.62 -13.15 -16.57
C VAL A 323 3.86 -13.29 -15.07
N GLN A 324 3.59 -14.49 -14.56
CA GLN A 324 4.01 -14.91 -13.23
C GLN A 324 4.94 -16.13 -13.30
N VAL A 325 6.05 -16.07 -12.57
CA VAL A 325 7.08 -17.09 -12.47
C VAL A 325 6.99 -17.77 -11.12
N VAL A 326 6.74 -19.08 -11.14
CA VAL A 326 6.70 -19.92 -9.94
C VAL A 326 7.55 -21.15 -10.16
N GLY A 327 8.67 -21.23 -9.42
CA GLY A 327 9.63 -22.33 -9.54
C GLY A 327 10.25 -22.41 -10.94
N ASN A 328 10.00 -23.51 -11.65
CA ASN A 328 10.57 -23.80 -12.97
C ASN A 328 9.62 -23.45 -14.13
N TYR A 329 8.55 -22.71 -13.86
CA TYR A 329 7.53 -22.37 -14.86
C TYR A 329 7.26 -20.88 -14.91
N ALA A 330 7.10 -20.38 -16.12
CA ALA A 330 6.46 -19.10 -16.39
C ALA A 330 5.04 -19.35 -16.85
N TYR A 331 4.08 -18.71 -16.17
CA TYR A 331 2.66 -18.75 -16.45
C TYR A 331 2.30 -17.43 -17.10
N VAL A 332 1.90 -17.49 -18.37
CA VAL A 332 1.65 -16.31 -19.20
C VAL A 332 0.17 -16.23 -19.51
N ALA A 333 -0.45 -15.12 -19.15
CA ALA A 333 -1.77 -14.73 -19.67
C ALA A 333 -1.56 -14.26 -21.11
N ASP A 334 -1.90 -15.12 -22.08
CA ASP A 334 -1.59 -14.92 -23.50
C ASP A 334 -2.81 -14.50 -24.33
N HIS A 335 -3.69 -13.70 -23.72
CA HIS A 335 -4.88 -13.13 -24.34
C HIS A 335 -5.67 -14.18 -25.15
N TYR A 336 -5.63 -14.16 -26.49
CA TYR A 336 -6.38 -15.10 -27.36
C TYR A 336 -6.00 -16.58 -27.21
N SER A 337 -4.83 -16.90 -26.65
CA SER A 337 -4.38 -18.30 -26.47
C SER A 337 -4.53 -18.80 -25.03
N GLY A 338 -5.18 -18.03 -24.16
CA GLY A 338 -5.38 -18.42 -22.77
C GLY A 338 -4.08 -18.55 -21.98
N LEU A 339 -3.99 -19.59 -21.15
CA LEU A 339 -2.84 -19.81 -20.29
C LEU A 339 -1.74 -20.59 -21.02
N GLN A 340 -0.55 -20.01 -21.12
CA GLN A 340 0.65 -20.70 -21.60
C GLN A 340 1.55 -21.04 -20.42
N ILE A 341 1.93 -22.32 -20.28
CA ILE A 341 2.85 -22.79 -19.24
C ILE A 341 4.17 -23.15 -19.89
N ILE A 342 5.15 -22.29 -19.70
CA ILE A 342 6.45 -22.43 -20.33
C ILE A 342 7.42 -23.07 -19.31
N ASP A 343 8.01 -24.21 -19.68
CA ASP A 343 9.10 -24.82 -18.93
C ASP A 343 10.35 -23.98 -19.10
N ILE A 344 10.78 -23.36 -18.00
CA ILE A 344 11.95 -22.50 -17.95
C ILE A 344 13.11 -23.16 -17.19
N SER A 345 13.03 -24.48 -16.95
CA SER A 345 14.11 -25.25 -16.32
C SER A 345 15.41 -25.17 -17.12
N ASN A 346 15.30 -25.13 -18.46
CA ASN A 346 16.39 -24.76 -19.35
C ASN A 346 16.02 -23.46 -20.07
N PRO A 347 16.49 -22.30 -19.60
CA PRO A 347 16.13 -21.01 -20.17
C PRO A 347 16.71 -20.79 -21.58
N LEU A 348 17.63 -21.65 -22.05
CA LEU A 348 18.13 -21.62 -23.44
C LEU A 348 17.13 -22.13 -24.47
N THR A 349 16.30 -23.07 -24.03
CA THR A 349 15.33 -23.75 -24.87
C THR A 349 14.05 -23.84 -24.07
N PRO A 350 13.41 -22.69 -23.76
CA PRO A 350 12.12 -22.73 -23.12
C PRO A 350 11.17 -23.47 -24.05
N THR A 351 10.46 -24.43 -23.49
CA THR A 351 9.51 -25.23 -24.24
C THR A 351 8.15 -25.02 -23.64
N LEU A 352 7.13 -24.96 -24.47
CA LEU A 352 5.78 -25.15 -23.99
C LEU A 352 5.71 -26.46 -23.22
N LYS A 353 5.49 -26.35 -21.91
CA LYS A 353 5.23 -27.52 -21.10
C LYS A 353 3.84 -28.02 -21.40
N GLY A 354 2.90 -27.08 -21.37
CA GLY A 354 1.50 -27.27 -21.70
C GLY A 354 0.86 -25.91 -21.89
N ASN A 355 -0.35 -25.92 -22.43
CA ASN A 355 -1.21 -24.75 -22.53
C ASN A 355 -2.62 -25.17 -22.19
N TYR A 356 -3.40 -24.19 -21.77
CA TYR A 356 -4.83 -24.34 -21.69
C TYR A 356 -5.49 -23.15 -22.40
N ASN A 357 -6.06 -23.44 -23.57
CA ASN A 357 -6.85 -22.47 -24.32
C ASN A 357 -8.18 -22.25 -23.58
N ILE A 358 -8.30 -21.12 -22.90
CA ILE A 358 -9.56 -20.73 -22.28
C ILE A 358 -10.56 -20.27 -23.34
N PHE A 359 -11.85 -20.32 -23.02
CA PHE A 359 -12.91 -19.83 -23.89
C PHE A 359 -13.09 -18.30 -23.81
N GLY A 360 -12.02 -17.52 -23.92
CA GLY A 360 -12.02 -16.06 -23.71
C GLY A 360 -10.66 -15.42 -23.97
N LEU A 361 -10.42 -14.24 -23.37
CA LEU A 361 -9.15 -13.52 -23.42
C LEU A 361 -8.50 -13.57 -22.04
N ALA A 362 -7.29 -14.11 -21.92
CA ALA A 362 -6.56 -14.11 -20.65
C ALA A 362 -5.92 -12.73 -20.44
N GLU A 363 -6.44 -11.98 -19.47
CA GLU A 363 -5.98 -10.62 -19.13
C GLU A 363 -4.97 -10.65 -17.97
N ASP A 364 -5.27 -11.44 -16.93
CA ASP A 364 -4.49 -11.52 -15.69
C ASP A 364 -4.35 -12.98 -15.23
N VAL A 365 -3.24 -13.29 -14.54
CA VAL A 365 -2.96 -14.63 -14.00
C VAL A 365 -2.37 -14.57 -12.60
N GLN A 366 -3.02 -15.28 -11.68
CA GLN A 366 -2.46 -15.55 -10.35
C GLN A 366 -2.29 -17.05 -10.11
N VAL A 367 -1.10 -17.46 -9.70
CA VAL A 367 -0.72 -18.82 -9.36
C VAL A 367 -0.70 -18.99 -7.86
N VAL A 368 -1.56 -19.89 -7.35
CA VAL A 368 -1.61 -20.26 -5.94
C VAL A 368 -1.60 -21.77 -5.80
N GLY A 369 -0.50 -22.29 -5.24
CA GLY A 369 -0.31 -23.73 -5.07
C GLY A 369 -0.27 -24.48 -6.40
N ASN A 370 -1.23 -25.39 -6.61
CA ASN A 370 -1.32 -26.23 -7.82
C ASN A 370 -2.29 -25.69 -8.87
N TYR A 371 -2.72 -24.43 -8.74
CA TYR A 371 -3.71 -23.83 -9.63
C TYR A 371 -3.21 -22.50 -10.18
N ALA A 372 -3.51 -22.29 -11.46
CA ALA A 372 -3.49 -20.97 -12.09
C ALA A 372 -4.93 -20.48 -12.21
N TYR A 373 -5.18 -19.29 -11.68
CA TYR A 373 -6.46 -18.58 -11.73
C TYR A 373 -6.30 -17.49 -12.77
N VAL A 374 -7.10 -17.57 -13.83
CA VAL A 374 -7.00 -16.67 -14.98
C VAL A 374 -8.27 -15.85 -15.07
N ALA A 375 -8.11 -14.52 -15.09
CA ALA A 375 -9.17 -13.60 -15.46
C ALA A 375 -9.35 -13.69 -16.99
N GLY A 376 -10.41 -14.37 -17.40
CA GLY A 376 -10.60 -14.81 -18.78
C GLY A 376 -11.53 -13.93 -19.61
N ASN A 377 -11.66 -12.64 -19.29
CA ASN A 377 -12.57 -11.71 -19.95
C ASN A 377 -14.00 -12.31 -20.01
N ALA A 378 -14.62 -12.43 -21.18
CA ALA A 378 -15.95 -13.02 -21.37
C ALA A 378 -16.11 -14.50 -20.95
N SER A 379 -15.01 -15.20 -20.62
CA SER A 379 -15.07 -16.56 -20.05
C SER A 379 -15.19 -16.60 -18.52
N GLY A 380 -15.07 -15.44 -17.87
CA GLY A 380 -15.03 -15.33 -16.41
C GLY A 380 -13.78 -15.95 -15.79
N LEU A 381 -13.94 -16.59 -14.64
CA LEU A 381 -12.83 -17.22 -13.93
C LEU A 381 -12.54 -18.60 -14.50
N GLN A 382 -11.29 -18.83 -14.88
CA GLN A 382 -10.82 -20.14 -15.31
C GLN A 382 -9.81 -20.68 -14.28
N ILE A 383 -10.06 -21.88 -13.73
CA ILE A 383 -9.19 -22.53 -12.75
C ILE A 383 -8.50 -23.71 -13.41
N ILE A 384 -7.21 -23.55 -13.68
CA ILE A 384 -6.44 -24.53 -14.42
C ILE A 384 -5.62 -25.33 -13.41
N ASP A 385 -5.80 -26.65 -13.41
CA ASP A 385 -4.96 -27.58 -12.64
C ASP A 385 -3.59 -27.66 -13.32
N ILE A 386 -2.59 -27.13 -12.63
CA ILE A 386 -1.20 -27.09 -13.08
C ILE A 386 -0.33 -28.09 -12.32
N SER A 387 -0.93 -29.04 -11.58
CA SER A 387 -0.20 -30.10 -10.88
C SER A 387 0.59 -31.01 -11.84
N ASN A 388 0.05 -31.22 -13.04
CA ASN A 388 0.80 -31.73 -14.18
C ASN A 388 0.89 -30.65 -15.26
N PRO A 389 1.98 -29.87 -15.31
CA PRO A 389 2.12 -28.78 -16.26
C PRO A 389 2.25 -29.26 -17.71
N LEU A 390 2.45 -30.57 -17.98
CA LEU A 390 2.43 -31.13 -19.34
C LEU A 390 1.04 -31.19 -19.95
N THR A 391 0.05 -31.40 -19.11
CA THR A 391 -1.34 -31.56 -19.50
C THR A 391 -2.17 -30.75 -18.52
N PRO A 392 -2.03 -29.42 -18.54
CA PRO A 392 -2.89 -28.59 -17.72
C PRO A 392 -4.31 -28.86 -18.15
N THR A 393 -5.16 -29.11 -17.17
CA THR A 393 -6.57 -29.38 -17.41
C THR A 393 -7.36 -28.30 -16.74
N LEU A 394 -8.43 -27.85 -17.37
CA LEU A 394 -9.45 -27.12 -16.65
C LEU A 394 -9.88 -27.96 -15.46
N LYS A 395 -9.61 -27.45 -14.26
CA LYS A 395 -10.11 -28.06 -13.05
C LYS A 395 -11.60 -27.76 -12.96
N GLY A 396 -11.92 -26.49 -13.15
CA GLY A 396 -13.27 -25.98 -13.27
C GLY A 396 -13.21 -24.55 -13.76
N ASP A 397 -14.33 -24.09 -14.26
CA ASP A 397 -14.56 -22.72 -14.68
C ASP A 397 -15.79 -22.18 -13.98
N TYR A 398 -15.81 -20.87 -13.83
CA TYR A 398 -17.03 -20.16 -13.51
C TYR A 398 -17.21 -19.03 -14.51
N HIS A 399 -18.16 -19.20 -15.42
CA HIS A 399 -18.60 -18.14 -16.30
C HIS A 399 -19.30 -17.05 -15.49
N THR A 400 -18.59 -15.96 -15.27
CA THR A 400 -19.13 -14.74 -14.67
C THR A 400 -20.01 -14.02 -15.69
N SER A 401 -20.83 -13.07 -15.22
CA SER A 401 -21.75 -12.36 -16.12
C SER A 401 -21.07 -11.23 -16.91
N GLY A 402 -19.89 -10.80 -16.49
CA GLY A 402 -19.11 -9.68 -17.00
C GLY A 402 -17.90 -10.09 -17.82
N TRP A 403 -16.93 -9.18 -17.87
CA TRP A 403 -15.60 -9.44 -18.42
C TRP A 403 -14.58 -9.43 -17.29
N ALA A 404 -14.04 -10.58 -16.95
CA ALA A 404 -13.04 -10.69 -15.89
C ALA A 404 -11.75 -9.95 -16.29
N ARG A 405 -11.39 -8.90 -15.54
CA ARG A 405 -10.20 -8.04 -15.73
C ARG A 405 -9.05 -8.41 -14.81
N GLY A 406 -9.30 -8.39 -13.50
CA GLY A 406 -8.32 -8.73 -12.46
C GLY A 406 -8.80 -9.88 -11.58
N VAL A 407 -7.86 -10.66 -11.05
CA VAL A 407 -8.15 -11.74 -10.11
C VAL A 407 -7.22 -11.73 -8.90
N GLN A 408 -7.82 -11.78 -7.72
CA GLN A 408 -7.08 -12.05 -6.49
C GLN A 408 -7.65 -13.26 -5.74
N VAL A 409 -6.77 -14.18 -5.36
CA VAL A 409 -7.09 -15.40 -4.60
C VAL A 409 -6.69 -15.20 -3.15
N VAL A 410 -7.69 -15.30 -2.26
CA VAL A 410 -7.48 -15.25 -0.81
C VAL A 410 -8.20 -16.44 -0.16
N GLY A 411 -7.40 -17.36 0.39
CA GLY A 411 -7.91 -18.57 1.03
C GLY A 411 -8.69 -19.46 0.06
N ASN A 412 -9.98 -19.65 0.32
CA ASN A 412 -10.87 -20.52 -0.46
C ASN A 412 -11.71 -19.76 -1.50
N TYR A 413 -11.38 -18.49 -1.76
CA TYR A 413 -12.14 -17.64 -2.66
C TYR A 413 -11.24 -17.02 -3.71
N ALA A 414 -11.76 -16.95 -4.94
CA ALA A 414 -11.26 -16.07 -5.98
C ALA A 414 -12.20 -14.86 -6.08
N TYR A 415 -11.61 -13.68 -5.99
CA TYR A 415 -12.28 -12.40 -6.12
C TYR A 415 -11.93 -11.85 -7.49
N VAL A 416 -12.96 -11.62 -8.31
CA VAL A 416 -12.79 -11.22 -9.70
C VAL A 416 -13.42 -9.85 -9.88
N ALA A 417 -12.61 -8.90 -10.36
CA ALA A 417 -13.10 -7.65 -10.92
C ALA A 417 -13.64 -7.97 -12.32
N ASP A 418 -14.97 -7.88 -12.49
CA ASP A 418 -15.70 -8.45 -13.64
C ASP A 418 -16.38 -7.36 -14.48
N ASP A 419 -15.70 -6.23 -14.69
CA ASP A 419 -16.16 -5.13 -15.56
C ASP A 419 -17.61 -4.73 -15.17
N TYR A 420 -18.55 -4.65 -16.12
CA TYR A 420 -19.95 -4.29 -15.89
C TYR A 420 -20.77 -5.20 -14.93
N SER A 421 -20.19 -6.30 -14.43
CA SER A 421 -20.81 -7.16 -13.42
C SER A 421 -20.24 -6.95 -12.01
N GLY A 422 -19.29 -6.05 -11.84
CA GLY A 422 -18.72 -5.70 -10.54
C GLY A 422 -17.90 -6.82 -9.90
N LEU A 423 -18.09 -7.03 -8.60
CA LEU A 423 -17.33 -8.06 -7.86
C LEU A 423 -18.02 -9.42 -7.94
N GLN A 424 -17.28 -10.42 -8.40
CA GLN A 424 -17.68 -11.82 -8.32
C GLN A 424 -16.84 -12.55 -7.28
N ILE A 425 -17.49 -13.24 -6.33
CA ILE A 425 -16.83 -14.05 -5.30
C ILE A 425 -17.09 -15.52 -5.60
N ILE A 426 -16.06 -16.20 -6.07
CA ILE A 426 -16.16 -17.59 -6.50
C ILE A 426 -15.60 -18.48 -5.40
N ASP A 427 -16.42 -19.41 -4.88
CA ASP A 427 -15.99 -20.46 -3.97
C ASP A 427 -15.15 -21.47 -4.73
N ILE A 428 -13.86 -21.51 -4.41
CA ILE A 428 -12.87 -22.39 -5.03
C ILE A 428 -12.44 -23.50 -4.05
N SER A 429 -13.18 -23.72 -2.96
CA SER A 429 -12.92 -24.82 -2.00
C SER A 429 -12.94 -26.19 -2.68
N ASN A 430 -13.82 -26.35 -3.68
CA ASN A 430 -13.76 -27.43 -4.62
C ASN A 430 -13.48 -26.86 -6.03
N PRO A 431 -12.22 -26.85 -6.47
CA PRO A 431 -11.86 -26.26 -7.75
C PRO A 431 -12.44 -27.03 -8.95
N LEU A 432 -13.01 -28.25 -8.75
CA LEU A 432 -13.71 -28.99 -9.81
C LEU A 432 -15.07 -28.41 -10.17
N THR A 433 -15.70 -27.77 -9.19
CA THR A 433 -17.04 -27.23 -9.32
C THR A 433 -17.03 -25.88 -8.61
N PRO A 434 -16.27 -24.90 -9.13
CA PRO A 434 -16.32 -23.57 -8.57
C PRO A 434 -17.75 -23.08 -8.67
N THR A 435 -18.23 -22.51 -7.60
CA THR A 435 -19.59 -21.98 -7.55
C THR A 435 -19.50 -20.54 -7.14
N LEU A 436 -20.27 -19.68 -7.80
CA LEU A 436 -20.54 -18.36 -7.26
C LEU A 436 -21.00 -18.49 -5.82
N LYS A 437 -20.17 -17.97 -4.92
CA LYS A 437 -20.54 -17.86 -3.52
C LYS A 437 -21.53 -16.73 -3.37
N GLY A 438 -21.19 -15.58 -3.96
CA GLY A 438 -22.02 -14.40 -4.05
C GLY A 438 -21.39 -13.41 -5.02
N ASN A 439 -22.16 -12.43 -5.43
CA ASN A 439 -21.69 -11.30 -6.22
C ASN A 439 -22.23 -10.01 -5.64
N TYR A 440 -21.54 -8.93 -5.97
CA TYR A 440 -22.06 -7.61 -5.80
C TYR A 440 -21.88 -6.84 -7.12
N ASN A 441 -23.00 -6.59 -7.79
CA ASN A 441 -23.02 -5.74 -8.98
C ASN A 441 -22.74 -4.30 -8.54
N THR A 442 -21.53 -3.84 -8.84
CA THR A 442 -21.14 -2.45 -8.66
C THR A 442 -21.81 -1.57 -9.71
N SER A 443 -21.71 -0.25 -9.58
CA SER A 443 -22.37 0.68 -10.49
C SER A 443 -21.54 1.04 -11.73
N GLY A 444 -20.24 0.74 -11.71
CA GLY A 444 -19.27 1.03 -12.77
C GLY A 444 -18.75 -0.23 -13.45
N LEU A 445 -17.51 -0.13 -13.94
CA LEU A 445 -16.78 -1.23 -14.54
C LEU A 445 -15.64 -1.61 -13.59
N ALA A 446 -15.70 -2.80 -13.00
CA ALA A 446 -14.67 -3.26 -12.08
C ALA A 446 -13.39 -3.62 -12.86
N GLU A 447 -12.31 -2.86 -12.62
CA GLU A 447 -11.01 -3.02 -13.29
C GLU A 447 -10.03 -3.82 -12.42
N ASP A 448 -9.93 -3.46 -11.14
CA ASP A 448 -9.01 -4.10 -10.19
C ASP A 448 -9.68 -4.39 -8.84
N VAL A 449 -9.16 -5.38 -8.13
CA VAL A 449 -9.65 -5.80 -6.82
C VAL A 449 -8.51 -6.15 -5.87
N GLN A 450 -8.55 -5.55 -4.68
CA GLN A 450 -7.74 -5.99 -3.54
C GLN A 450 -8.63 -6.39 -2.36
N VAL A 451 -8.31 -7.52 -1.75
CA VAL A 451 -8.97 -8.07 -0.57
C VAL A 451 -8.08 -7.89 0.65
N VAL A 452 -8.62 -7.21 1.65
CA VAL A 452 -7.98 -7.03 2.96
C VAL A 452 -9.00 -7.35 4.06
N GLY A 453 -8.72 -8.40 4.82
CA GLY A 453 -9.60 -8.87 5.89
C GLY A 453 -10.99 -9.28 5.38
N ASN A 454 -12.03 -8.61 5.86
CA ASN A 454 -13.43 -8.89 5.53
C ASN A 454 -13.99 -7.99 4.40
N TYR A 455 -13.12 -7.28 3.69
CA TYR A 455 -13.52 -6.35 2.65
C TYR A 455 -12.81 -6.62 1.33
N ALA A 456 -13.57 -6.51 0.25
CA ALA A 456 -13.05 -6.37 -1.10
C ALA A 456 -13.15 -4.89 -1.50
N TYR A 457 -12.03 -4.33 -1.94
CA TYR A 457 -11.88 -2.97 -2.42
C TYR A 457 -11.73 -3.05 -3.92
N VAL A 458 -12.68 -2.45 -4.64
CA VAL A 458 -12.77 -2.54 -6.10
C VAL A 458 -12.57 -1.15 -6.68
N ALA A 459 -11.61 -1.02 -7.59
CA ALA A 459 -11.51 0.12 -8.49
C ALA A 459 -12.55 -0.07 -9.60
N ASP A 460 -13.58 0.78 -9.61
CA ASP A 460 -14.83 0.57 -10.36
C ASP A 460 -15.07 1.68 -11.40
N ASP A 461 -14.03 2.07 -12.13
CA ASP A 461 -14.10 3.07 -13.21
C ASP A 461 -14.78 4.37 -12.74
N TYR A 462 -15.79 4.89 -13.44
CA TYR A 462 -16.55 6.10 -13.06
C TYR A 462 -17.28 6.02 -11.70
N SER A 463 -17.38 4.84 -11.09
CA SER A 463 -17.96 4.68 -9.76
C SER A 463 -16.93 4.76 -8.64
N GLY A 464 -15.64 4.92 -8.96
CA GLY A 464 -14.58 5.11 -7.98
C GLY A 464 -14.33 3.88 -7.12
N LEU A 465 -14.20 4.08 -5.80
CA LEU A 465 -13.95 2.99 -4.86
C LEU A 465 -15.25 2.37 -4.37
N GLN A 466 -15.39 1.06 -4.59
CA GLN A 466 -16.45 0.26 -3.96
C GLN A 466 -15.87 -0.59 -2.83
N ILE A 467 -16.45 -0.49 -1.63
CA ILE A 467 -16.05 -1.27 -0.46
C ILE A 467 -17.16 -2.28 -0.16
N ILE A 468 -16.86 -3.53 -0.45
CA ILE A 468 -17.84 -4.60 -0.38
C ILE A 468 -17.53 -5.45 0.85
N ASP A 469 -18.49 -5.54 1.77
CA ASP A 469 -18.43 -6.44 2.92
C ASP A 469 -18.57 -7.88 2.44
N ILE A 470 -17.50 -8.65 2.61
CA ILE A 470 -17.39 -10.05 2.21
C ILE A 470 -17.31 -10.97 3.43
N SER A 471 -17.64 -10.48 4.63
CA SER A 471 -17.69 -11.29 5.86
C SER A 471 -18.65 -12.47 5.74
N ASN A 472 -19.77 -12.27 5.04
CA ASN A 472 -20.58 -13.34 4.49
C ASN A 472 -20.47 -13.35 2.96
N PRO A 473 -19.59 -14.18 2.38
CA PRO A 473 -19.40 -14.20 0.93
C PRO A 473 -20.63 -14.72 0.17
N LEU A 474 -21.66 -15.28 0.85
CA LEU A 474 -22.94 -15.65 0.22
C LEU A 474 -23.82 -14.45 -0.13
N THR A 475 -23.68 -13.39 0.63
CA THR A 475 -24.50 -12.18 0.49
C THR A 475 -23.57 -11.00 0.68
N PRO A 476 -22.61 -10.80 -0.24
CA PRO A 476 -21.77 -9.63 -0.15
C PRO A 476 -22.66 -8.40 -0.29
N THR A 477 -22.41 -7.42 0.54
CA THR A 477 -23.18 -6.17 0.56
C THR A 477 -22.22 -5.03 0.42
N LEU A 478 -22.59 -4.03 -0.38
CA LEU A 478 -21.92 -2.75 -0.31
C LEU A 478 -21.92 -2.28 1.14
N LYS A 479 -20.72 -2.19 1.70
CA LYS A 479 -20.52 -1.57 2.99
C LYS A 479 -20.63 -0.06 2.81
N GLY A 480 -19.89 0.45 1.84
CA GLY A 480 -19.92 1.84 1.42
C GLY A 480 -19.17 2.02 0.11
N ASN A 481 -19.31 3.19 -0.48
CA ASN A 481 -18.55 3.57 -1.65
C ASN A 481 -18.06 5.01 -1.51
N TYR A 482 -17.03 5.31 -2.28
CA TYR A 482 -16.61 6.66 -2.51
C TYR A 482 -16.56 6.90 -4.03
N ASN A 483 -17.58 7.60 -4.53
CA ASN A 483 -17.62 8.01 -5.93
C ASN A 483 -16.54 9.07 -6.16
N THR A 484 -15.61 8.72 -7.02
CA THR A 484 -14.54 9.61 -7.46
C THR A 484 -14.98 10.44 -8.67
N SER A 485 -14.15 11.37 -9.16
CA SER A 485 -14.51 12.32 -10.24
C SER A 485 -14.18 11.84 -11.67
N GLY A 486 -13.52 10.69 -11.79
CA GLY A 486 -12.84 10.12 -12.95
C GLY A 486 -12.67 8.60 -12.79
N LEU A 487 -11.88 7.99 -13.69
CA LEU A 487 -11.81 6.53 -13.88
C LEU A 487 -10.86 5.89 -12.87
N ALA A 488 -11.37 5.08 -11.95
CA ALA A 488 -10.53 4.29 -11.05
C ALA A 488 -9.99 3.03 -11.74
N PHE A 489 -8.65 2.93 -11.88
CA PHE A 489 -7.98 1.79 -12.53
C PHE A 489 -7.26 0.86 -11.55
N GLY A 490 -6.56 1.43 -10.56
CA GLY A 490 -5.79 0.67 -9.58
C GLY A 490 -6.22 0.97 -8.15
N VAL A 491 -6.17 -0.04 -7.28
CA VAL A 491 -6.43 0.15 -5.85
C VAL A 491 -5.38 -0.55 -4.99
N GLN A 492 -4.84 0.18 -4.02
CA GLN A 492 -4.06 -0.41 -2.95
C GLN A 492 -4.53 0.02 -1.56
N VAL A 493 -4.63 -0.94 -0.65
CA VAL A 493 -5.12 -0.79 0.71
C VAL A 493 -4.00 -1.08 1.68
N VAL A 494 -3.73 -0.11 2.56
CA VAL A 494 -2.77 -0.22 3.66
C VAL A 494 -3.40 0.36 4.92
N GLY A 495 -3.61 -0.49 5.92
CA GLY A 495 -4.30 -0.11 7.16
C GLY A 495 -5.73 0.38 6.88
N ASN A 496 -6.05 1.61 7.28
CA ASN A 496 -7.39 2.20 7.11
C ASN A 496 -7.51 3.12 5.90
N TYR A 497 -6.61 3.00 4.94
CA TYR A 497 -6.66 3.82 3.74
C TYR A 497 -6.70 2.94 2.50
N ALA A 498 -7.64 3.27 1.61
CA ALA A 498 -7.60 2.86 0.23
C ALA A 498 -7.01 4.01 -0.60
N TYR A 499 -6.02 3.67 -1.40
CA TYR A 499 -5.34 4.55 -2.32
C TYR A 499 -5.76 4.12 -3.72
N VAL A 500 -6.39 5.03 -4.45
CA VAL A 500 -6.99 4.75 -5.76
C VAL A 500 -6.29 5.60 -6.81
N ALA A 501 -5.72 4.96 -7.81
CA ALA A 501 -5.21 5.59 -9.02
C ALA A 501 -6.40 5.86 -9.95
N GLU A 502 -6.62 7.12 -10.28
CA GLU A 502 -7.86 7.59 -10.87
C GLU A 502 -7.64 8.50 -12.09
N SER A 503 -7.00 7.99 -13.15
CA SER A 503 -6.87 8.65 -14.45
C SER A 503 -6.66 10.18 -14.34
N ASP A 504 -7.50 10.99 -14.99
CA ASP A 504 -7.46 12.47 -14.98
C ASP A 504 -7.55 13.14 -13.58
N SER A 505 -7.96 12.40 -12.54
CA SER A 505 -8.12 12.90 -11.17
C SER A 505 -6.95 12.54 -10.24
N GLY A 506 -5.97 11.77 -10.70
CA GLY A 506 -4.76 11.45 -9.93
C GLY A 506 -4.98 10.44 -8.80
N LEU A 507 -4.54 10.79 -7.58
CA LEU A 507 -4.64 9.95 -6.38
C LEU A 507 -5.83 10.32 -5.51
N GLN A 508 -6.67 9.34 -5.16
CA GLN A 508 -7.64 9.47 -4.07
C GLN A 508 -7.18 8.69 -2.84
N ILE A 509 -7.16 9.35 -1.68
CA ILE A 509 -6.88 8.72 -0.38
C ILE A 509 -8.18 8.69 0.41
N ILE A 510 -8.75 7.51 0.50
CA ILE A 510 -10.07 7.30 1.07
C ILE A 510 -9.90 6.68 2.44
N ASP A 511 -10.38 7.36 3.48
CA ASP A 511 -10.47 6.82 4.84
C ASP A 511 -11.55 5.75 4.85
N ILE A 512 -11.11 4.51 5.06
CA ILE A 512 -11.95 3.31 5.07
C ILE A 512 -12.07 2.74 6.49
N SER A 513 -11.70 3.50 7.52
CA SER A 513 -11.79 3.05 8.92
C SER A 513 -13.22 2.74 9.35
N ASN A 514 -14.17 3.53 8.83
CA ASN A 514 -15.57 3.20 8.82
C ASN A 514 -15.96 2.90 7.38
N PRO A 515 -15.92 1.63 6.96
CA PRO A 515 -16.22 1.26 5.59
C PRO A 515 -17.70 1.52 5.21
N LEU A 516 -18.59 1.85 6.17
CA LEU A 516 -19.97 2.26 5.88
C LEU A 516 -20.07 3.66 5.27
N THR A 517 -19.14 4.53 5.65
CA THR A 517 -19.13 5.92 5.26
C THR A 517 -17.68 6.26 4.94
N PRO A 518 -17.12 5.66 3.87
CA PRO A 518 -15.78 6.01 3.48
C PRO A 518 -15.77 7.51 3.14
N THR A 519 -14.77 8.20 3.64
CA THR A 519 -14.66 9.65 3.43
C THR A 519 -13.37 9.92 2.73
N LEU A 520 -13.39 10.89 1.83
CA LEU A 520 -12.15 11.41 1.28
C LEU A 520 -11.32 11.94 2.44
N LYS A 521 -10.19 11.29 2.69
CA LYS A 521 -9.22 11.78 3.65
C LYS A 521 -8.41 12.89 3.03
N GLY A 522 -8.08 12.72 1.76
CA GLY A 522 -7.42 13.68 0.90
C GLY A 522 -7.45 13.19 -0.53
N ASN A 523 -7.28 14.11 -1.46
CA ASN A 523 -6.99 13.78 -2.84
C ASN A 523 -5.73 14.51 -3.26
N TYR A 524 -5.16 14.04 -4.35
CA TYR A 524 -4.14 14.75 -5.06
C TYR A 524 -4.41 14.62 -6.55
N ASN A 525 -4.93 15.69 -7.14
CA ASN A 525 -5.08 15.77 -8.59
C ASN A 525 -3.69 15.85 -9.22
N THR A 526 -3.41 14.88 -10.06
CA THR A 526 -2.17 14.85 -10.82
C THR A 526 -2.42 15.47 -12.22
N SER A 527 -1.38 15.65 -13.02
CA SER A 527 -1.45 16.34 -14.34
C SER A 527 -1.70 15.38 -15.50
N GLY A 528 -1.41 14.09 -15.30
CA GLY A 528 -1.55 12.98 -16.25
C GLY A 528 -2.68 12.01 -15.90
N LEU A 529 -2.57 10.78 -16.40
CA LEU A 529 -3.54 9.71 -16.25
C LEU A 529 -3.04 8.71 -15.21
N ALA A 530 -3.55 8.79 -13.99
CA ALA A 530 -3.15 7.86 -12.94
C ALA A 530 -3.59 6.41 -13.24
N GLU A 531 -2.62 5.52 -13.44
CA GLU A 531 -2.85 4.10 -13.78
C GLU A 531 -2.51 3.16 -12.61
N ASP A 532 -1.46 3.48 -11.84
CA ASP A 532 -0.93 2.60 -10.79
C ASP A 532 -0.63 3.36 -9.49
N VAL A 533 -0.74 2.64 -8.37
CA VAL A 533 -0.50 3.18 -7.04
C VAL A 533 0.21 2.16 -6.16
N GLN A 534 1.29 2.62 -5.52
CA GLN A 534 1.98 1.86 -4.49
C GLN A 534 2.17 2.64 -3.20
N VAL A 535 2.03 1.96 -2.06
CA VAL A 535 2.06 2.51 -0.72
C VAL A 535 3.14 1.79 0.07
N VAL A 536 4.08 2.57 0.61
CA VAL A 536 5.15 2.07 1.49
C VAL A 536 5.29 2.99 2.69
N GLY A 537 5.10 2.43 3.89
CA GLY A 537 5.07 3.20 5.11
C GLY A 537 3.95 4.24 5.06
N ASN A 538 4.29 5.52 5.24
CA ASN A 538 3.32 6.60 5.40
C ASN A 538 3.05 7.36 4.09
N TYR A 539 3.49 6.79 2.97
CA TYR A 539 3.55 7.48 1.68
C TYR A 539 2.94 6.61 0.59
N ALA A 540 2.13 7.25 -0.25
CA ALA A 540 1.61 6.69 -1.48
C ALA A 540 2.31 7.36 -2.66
N TYR A 541 2.61 6.54 -3.66
CA TYR A 541 3.27 6.90 -4.90
C TYR A 541 2.32 6.51 -6.02
N VAL A 542 2.04 7.44 -6.92
CA VAL A 542 1.11 7.24 -8.03
C VAL A 542 1.85 7.50 -9.32
N ALA A 543 1.66 6.60 -10.28
CA ALA A 543 2.10 6.79 -11.64
C ALA A 543 0.93 7.41 -12.42
N ASP A 544 1.13 8.63 -12.93
CA ASP A 544 0.19 9.36 -13.78
C ASP A 544 0.82 9.99 -15.03
#